data_AF-A0A938TWY7-F1
#
_entry.id   AF-A0A938TWY7-F1
#
_cell.length_a   1.000
_cell.length_b   1.000
_cell.length_c   1.000
_cell.angle_alpha   90.00
_cell.angle_beta   90.00
_cell.angle_gamma   90.00
#
_symmetry.space_group_name_H-M   'P 1'
#
loop_
_entity.id
_entity.type
_entity.pdbx_description
1 polymer ?
#
loop_
_entity_poly.entity_id
_entity_poly.type
_entity_poly.pdbx_seq_one_letter_code
_entity_poly.pdbx_strand_id
1 'polypeptide(L)'
;MNAYAKKLTSLARAYADGERAVIAAFFKKPRKPTDHVRWLKAQGFKEYSAIKPILDALAALYPKIGKGVERHAYAELTEKLADETKHAQLVMDLLQEITGKTVHPKDLTWLPEDKKLAKVRAKYSKSYATLLHGSGRVRSKEIHRKDENLERAAITLTEGGGGALYLVCSKLKKHGIEGKIAKVFHEILLDEVGHKDSGGNALASLLTDRESFERAAQIIGEVSNQRLRMRNEQFGFPLRARQLAVLDQNAQRSLPAR
;
A
#
# COMPACT_ATOMS: atom_id res chain seq x y z
N MET A 1 -15.33 17.97 -3.06
CA MET A 1 -13.87 17.85 -2.84
C MET A 1 -13.23 19.22 -3.02
N ASN A 2 -12.56 19.74 -1.97
CA ASN A 2 -11.92 21.07 -2.00
C ASN A 2 -10.71 21.11 -2.95
N ALA A 3 -10.23 22.31 -3.31
CA ALA A 3 -9.15 22.49 -4.28
C ALA A 3 -7.82 21.84 -3.83
N TYR A 4 -7.53 21.85 -2.52
CA TYR A 4 -6.34 21.21 -1.95
C TYR A 4 -6.36 19.70 -2.11
N ALA A 5 -7.48 19.04 -1.77
CA ALA A 5 -7.65 17.60 -1.91
C ALA A 5 -7.50 17.14 -3.37
N LYS A 6 -8.02 17.93 -4.34
CA LYS A 6 -7.81 17.66 -5.77
C LYS A 6 -6.32 17.70 -6.16
N LYS A 7 -5.56 18.70 -5.68
CA LYS A 7 -4.12 18.82 -5.93
C LYS A 7 -3.33 17.64 -5.34
N LEU A 8 -3.62 17.26 -4.09
CA LEU A 8 -2.97 16.11 -3.43
C LEU A 8 -3.32 14.78 -4.10
N THR A 9 -4.55 14.64 -4.59
CA THR A 9 -4.98 13.48 -5.38
C THR A 9 -4.23 13.41 -6.71
N SER A 10 -3.98 14.56 -7.36
CA SER A 10 -3.16 14.64 -8.57
C SER A 10 -1.72 14.19 -8.31
N LEU A 11 -1.12 14.64 -7.20
CA LEU A 11 0.21 14.20 -6.76
C LEU A 11 0.27 12.68 -6.56
N ALA A 12 -0.68 12.13 -5.79
CA ALA A 12 -0.75 10.69 -5.54
C ALA A 12 -0.94 9.88 -6.83
N ARG A 13 -1.77 10.38 -7.77
CA ARG A 13 -1.96 9.76 -9.10
C ARG A 13 -0.68 9.78 -9.93
N ALA A 14 0.06 10.88 -9.93
CA ALA A 14 1.31 10.99 -10.68
C ALA A 14 2.38 10.01 -10.16
N TYR A 15 2.44 9.78 -8.84
CA TYR A 15 3.28 8.71 -8.28
C TYR A 15 2.78 7.31 -8.66
N ALA A 16 1.46 7.09 -8.69
CA ALA A 16 0.88 5.84 -9.15
C ALA A 16 1.22 5.56 -10.63
N ASP A 17 1.30 6.60 -11.48
CA ASP A 17 1.84 6.49 -12.85
C ASP A 17 3.32 6.08 -12.86
N GLY A 18 4.12 6.61 -11.94
CA GLY A 18 5.51 6.17 -11.74
C GLY A 18 5.61 4.69 -11.38
N GLU A 19 4.77 4.20 -10.46
CA GLU A 19 4.70 2.76 -10.15
C GLU A 19 4.28 1.93 -11.36
N ARG A 20 3.28 2.39 -12.15
CA ARG A 20 2.88 1.74 -13.40
C ARG A 20 4.04 1.62 -14.38
N ALA A 21 4.87 2.65 -14.51
CA ALA A 21 6.03 2.64 -15.39
C ALA A 21 7.07 1.60 -14.96
N VAL A 22 7.31 1.43 -13.64
CA VAL A 22 8.19 0.38 -13.10
C VAL A 22 7.66 -1.00 -13.47
N ILE A 23 6.38 -1.26 -13.21
CA ILE A 23 5.75 -2.56 -13.47
C ILE A 23 5.76 -2.87 -14.98
N ALA A 24 5.38 -1.89 -15.81
CA ALA A 24 5.41 -2.02 -17.26
C ALA A 24 6.82 -2.30 -17.79
N ALA A 25 7.86 -1.69 -17.21
CA ALA A 25 9.24 -1.97 -17.58
C ALA A 25 9.65 -3.42 -17.27
N PHE A 26 9.12 -4.02 -16.19
CA PHE A 26 9.30 -5.44 -15.93
C PHE A 26 8.60 -6.31 -16.98
N PHE A 27 7.34 -6.04 -17.31
CA PHE A 27 6.59 -6.85 -18.28
C PHE A 27 6.89 -6.54 -19.77
N LYS A 28 7.80 -5.60 -20.06
CA LYS A 28 8.20 -5.27 -21.45
C LYS A 28 8.82 -6.45 -22.20
N LYS A 29 9.41 -7.40 -21.47
CA LYS A 29 9.98 -8.63 -22.03
C LYS A 29 9.17 -9.83 -21.54
N PRO A 30 9.02 -10.90 -22.35
CA PRO A 30 8.41 -12.14 -21.89
C PRO A 30 9.08 -12.66 -20.61
N ARG A 31 8.28 -13.17 -19.68
CA ARG A 31 8.73 -13.67 -18.39
C ARG A 31 8.49 -15.16 -18.27
N LYS A 32 9.46 -15.86 -17.68
CA LYS A 32 9.29 -17.25 -17.26
C LYS A 32 8.54 -17.27 -15.92
N PRO A 33 7.82 -18.36 -15.57
CA PRO A 33 7.18 -18.49 -14.26
C PRO A 33 8.11 -18.16 -13.08
N THR A 34 9.37 -18.62 -13.13
CA THR A 34 10.37 -18.38 -12.09
C THR A 34 10.75 -16.90 -11.92
N ASP A 35 10.62 -16.07 -12.97
CA ASP A 35 10.92 -14.64 -12.90
C ASP A 35 9.91 -13.91 -11.98
N HIS A 36 8.73 -14.50 -11.75
CA HIS A 36 7.70 -13.89 -10.91
C HIS A 36 7.88 -14.15 -9.41
N VAL A 37 8.69 -15.16 -9.04
CA VAL A 37 8.79 -15.63 -7.66
C VAL A 37 9.28 -14.53 -6.72
N ARG A 38 10.29 -13.75 -7.11
CA ARG A 38 10.86 -12.68 -6.27
C ARG A 38 9.80 -11.65 -5.87
N TRP A 39 9.13 -11.07 -6.86
CA TRP A 39 8.22 -9.96 -6.62
C TRP A 39 6.91 -10.43 -5.96
N LEU A 40 6.48 -11.66 -6.23
CA LEU A 40 5.34 -12.30 -5.56
C LEU A 40 5.65 -12.63 -4.09
N LYS A 41 6.84 -13.12 -3.76
CA LYS A 41 7.27 -13.32 -2.35
C LYS A 41 7.26 -12.02 -1.57
N ALA A 42 7.69 -10.93 -2.21
CA ALA A 42 7.64 -9.60 -1.61
C ALA A 42 6.21 -9.07 -1.50
N GLN A 43 5.35 -9.33 -2.49
CA GLN A 43 3.94 -8.94 -2.41
C GLN A 43 3.21 -9.71 -1.31
N GLY A 44 3.39 -11.03 -1.25
CA GLY A 44 2.79 -11.89 -0.23
C GLY A 44 3.25 -11.50 1.17
N PHE A 45 4.51 -11.08 1.36
CA PHE A 45 4.96 -10.53 2.64
C PHE A 45 4.10 -9.34 3.08
N LYS A 46 3.80 -8.42 2.16
CA LYS A 46 3.05 -7.20 2.49
C LYS A 46 1.63 -7.51 2.94
N GLU A 47 0.89 -8.31 2.16
CA GLU A 47 -0.47 -8.75 2.52
C GLU A 47 -0.45 -9.51 3.87
N TYR A 48 0.50 -10.43 4.05
CA TYR A 48 0.60 -11.24 5.26
C TYR A 48 0.99 -10.43 6.50
N SER A 49 1.87 -9.43 6.35
CA SER A 49 2.45 -8.69 7.48
C SER A 49 1.43 -7.84 8.25
N ALA A 50 0.30 -7.49 7.64
CA ALA A 50 -0.78 -6.73 8.26
C ALA A 50 -1.67 -7.60 9.18
N ILE A 51 -1.74 -8.91 8.95
CA ILE A 51 -2.66 -9.83 9.66
C ILE A 51 -2.44 -9.81 11.18
N LYS A 52 -1.20 -10.04 11.62
CA LYS A 52 -0.89 -10.15 13.06
C LYS A 52 -1.14 -8.84 13.83
N PRO A 53 -0.71 -7.66 13.33
CA PRO A 53 -1.05 -6.37 13.95
C PRO A 53 -2.56 -6.10 14.04
N ILE A 54 -3.31 -6.43 12.99
CA ILE A 54 -4.77 -6.27 12.99
C ILE A 54 -5.41 -7.18 14.04
N LEU A 55 -4.97 -8.45 14.11
CA LEU A 55 -5.44 -9.39 15.12
C LEU A 55 -5.16 -8.90 16.55
N ASP A 56 -3.95 -8.39 16.80
CA ASP A 56 -3.58 -7.82 18.10
C ASP A 56 -4.43 -6.59 18.45
N ALA A 57 -4.71 -5.74 17.47
CA ALA A 57 -5.55 -4.57 17.65
C ALA A 57 -7.01 -4.96 17.96
N LEU A 58 -7.58 -5.95 17.25
CA LEU A 58 -8.91 -6.49 17.52
C LEU A 58 -9.00 -7.08 18.92
N ALA A 59 -8.02 -7.88 19.34
CA ALA A 59 -7.97 -8.44 20.70
C ALA A 59 -7.93 -7.35 21.77
N ALA A 60 -7.19 -6.26 21.53
CA ALA A 60 -7.10 -5.13 22.46
C ALA A 60 -8.36 -4.25 22.50
N LEU A 61 -9.11 -4.18 21.40
CA LEU A 61 -10.34 -3.38 21.29
C LEU A 61 -11.58 -4.13 21.78
N TYR A 62 -11.60 -5.46 21.67
CA TYR A 62 -12.75 -6.30 22.01
C TYR A 62 -13.36 -6.02 23.39
N PRO A 63 -12.59 -5.88 24.50
CA PRO A 63 -13.15 -5.60 25.82
C PRO A 63 -13.81 -4.22 25.96
N LYS A 64 -13.63 -3.33 24.98
CA LYS A 64 -14.05 -1.93 25.02
C LYS A 64 -15.20 -1.62 24.07
N ILE A 65 -15.69 -2.62 23.32
CA ILE A 65 -16.87 -2.48 22.45
C ILE A 65 -18.06 -2.02 23.31
N GLY A 66 -18.70 -0.92 22.91
CA GLY A 66 -19.81 -0.32 23.67
C GLY A 66 -19.41 0.45 24.93
N LYS A 67 -18.10 0.52 25.26
CA LYS A 67 -17.53 1.28 26.38
C LYS A 67 -16.53 2.35 25.89
N GLY A 68 -16.82 2.98 24.76
CA GLY A 68 -16.00 4.03 24.16
C GLY A 68 -15.27 3.64 22.87
N VAL A 69 -15.33 2.38 22.43
CA VAL A 69 -14.99 1.99 21.04
C VAL A 69 -16.26 1.96 20.21
N GLU A 70 -16.26 2.72 19.12
CA GLU A 70 -17.32 2.70 18.12
C GLU A 70 -17.44 1.32 17.47
N ARG A 71 -18.66 0.79 17.39
CA ARG A 71 -18.89 -0.57 16.87
C ARG A 71 -18.50 -0.66 15.40
N HIS A 72 -18.72 0.42 14.64
CA HIS A 72 -18.32 0.53 13.25
C HIS A 72 -16.80 0.43 13.06
N ALA A 73 -16.01 1.10 13.90
CA ALA A 73 -14.55 1.03 13.82
C ALA A 73 -14.00 -0.38 14.11
N TYR A 74 -14.67 -1.15 14.98
CA TYR A 74 -14.32 -2.55 15.20
C TYR A 74 -14.70 -3.43 13.99
N ALA A 75 -15.90 -3.23 13.43
CA ALA A 75 -16.37 -3.95 12.25
C ALA A 75 -15.47 -3.72 11.03
N GLU A 76 -15.12 -2.46 10.74
CA GLU A 76 -14.18 -2.10 9.66
C GLU A 76 -12.82 -2.82 9.83
N LEU A 77 -12.33 -2.95 11.07
CA LEU A 77 -11.07 -3.64 11.33
C LEU A 77 -11.18 -5.16 11.15
N THR A 78 -12.36 -5.75 11.42
CA THR A 78 -12.61 -7.17 11.13
C THR A 78 -12.74 -7.46 9.64
N GLU A 79 -13.37 -6.58 8.87
CA GLU A 79 -13.44 -6.67 7.40
C GLU A 79 -12.03 -6.58 6.82
N LYS A 80 -11.24 -5.62 7.29
CA LYS A 80 -9.84 -5.51 6.89
C LYS A 80 -9.02 -6.76 7.21
N LEU A 81 -9.23 -7.41 8.37
CA LEU A 81 -8.56 -8.68 8.67
C LEU A 81 -8.89 -9.76 7.64
N ALA A 82 -10.17 -9.85 7.24
CA ALA A 82 -10.63 -10.83 6.26
C ALA A 82 -9.97 -10.58 4.90
N ASP A 83 -9.97 -9.32 4.43
CA ASP A 83 -9.38 -8.93 3.15
C ASP A 83 -7.87 -9.23 3.09
N GLU A 84 -7.10 -8.77 4.09
CA GLU A 84 -5.65 -8.98 4.13
C GLU A 84 -5.29 -10.48 4.21
N THR A 85 -6.10 -11.28 4.92
CA THR A 85 -5.94 -12.74 4.99
C THR A 85 -6.20 -13.39 3.63
N LYS A 86 -7.28 -12.99 2.96
CA LYS A 86 -7.62 -13.45 1.60
C LYS A 86 -6.54 -13.07 0.60
N HIS A 87 -6.06 -11.82 0.61
CA HIS A 87 -5.01 -11.35 -0.28
C HIS A 87 -3.72 -12.15 -0.08
N ALA A 88 -3.31 -12.37 1.17
CA ALA A 88 -2.12 -13.18 1.49
C ALA A 88 -2.28 -14.62 0.96
N GLN A 89 -3.44 -15.24 1.19
CA GLN A 89 -3.75 -16.57 0.67
C GLN A 89 -3.62 -16.62 -0.86
N LEU A 90 -4.29 -15.72 -1.58
CA LEU A 90 -4.28 -15.71 -3.06
C LEU A 90 -2.86 -15.60 -3.63
N VAL A 91 -2.02 -14.76 -3.04
CA VAL A 91 -0.63 -14.59 -3.48
C VAL A 91 0.24 -15.80 -3.11
N MET A 92 0.03 -16.39 -1.93
CA MET A 92 0.77 -17.58 -1.48
C MET A 92 0.39 -18.83 -2.28
N ASP A 93 -0.88 -19.01 -2.63
CA ASP A 93 -1.36 -20.11 -3.48
C ASP A 93 -0.74 -20.01 -4.88
N LEU A 94 -0.69 -18.79 -5.44
CA LEU A 94 -0.03 -18.53 -6.72
C LEU A 94 1.48 -18.84 -6.66
N LEU A 95 2.16 -18.49 -5.56
CA LEU A 95 3.57 -18.86 -5.35
C LEU A 95 3.75 -20.37 -5.26
N GLN A 96 2.87 -21.08 -4.55
CA GLN A 96 2.91 -22.53 -4.42
C GLN A 96 2.75 -23.19 -5.80
N GLU A 97 1.83 -22.70 -6.62
CA GLU A 97 1.63 -23.19 -7.97
C GLU A 97 2.85 -22.96 -8.88
N ILE A 98 3.47 -21.79 -8.82
CA ILE A 98 4.67 -21.48 -9.63
C ILE A 98 5.86 -22.33 -9.20
N THR A 99 6.03 -22.55 -7.90
CA THR A 99 7.22 -23.18 -7.34
C THR A 99 7.09 -24.69 -7.15
N GLY A 100 5.86 -25.23 -7.16
CA GLY A 100 5.55 -26.62 -6.83
C GLY A 100 5.83 -26.98 -5.36
N LYS A 101 5.99 -25.98 -4.47
CA LYS A 101 6.35 -26.17 -3.07
C LYS A 101 5.35 -25.48 -2.17
N THR A 102 5.07 -26.07 -1.01
CA THR A 102 4.33 -25.40 0.05
C THR A 102 5.03 -24.11 0.44
N VAL A 103 4.28 -23.01 0.46
CA VAL A 103 4.78 -21.67 0.82
C VAL A 103 4.34 -21.35 2.23
N HIS A 104 5.30 -21.09 3.12
CA HIS A 104 5.05 -20.63 4.47
C HIS A 104 5.37 -19.14 4.62
N PRO A 105 4.86 -18.47 5.66
CA PRO A 105 5.15 -17.05 5.91
C PRO A 105 6.65 -16.72 5.98
N LYS A 106 7.47 -17.64 6.49
CA LYS A 106 8.94 -17.49 6.54
C LYS A 106 9.61 -17.46 5.17
N ASP A 107 8.93 -17.95 4.13
CA ASP A 107 9.44 -17.99 2.76
C ASP A 107 9.17 -16.68 2.00
N LEU A 108 8.34 -15.80 2.56
CA LEU A 108 8.05 -14.46 2.06
C LEU A 108 9.22 -13.51 2.35
N THR A 109 9.33 -12.44 1.56
CA THR A 109 10.54 -11.60 1.59
C THR A 109 10.21 -10.16 1.95
N TRP A 110 10.70 -9.72 3.11
CA TRP A 110 10.67 -8.31 3.47
C TRP A 110 11.85 -7.55 2.88
N LEU A 111 11.58 -6.81 1.81
CA LEU A 111 12.62 -6.14 1.03
C LEU A 111 13.21 -4.90 1.75
N PRO A 112 14.49 -4.56 1.51
CA PRO A 112 15.13 -3.38 2.09
C PRO A 112 14.40 -2.06 1.88
N GLU A 113 13.93 -1.76 0.67
CA GLU A 113 13.20 -0.52 0.37
C GLU A 113 11.80 -0.51 1.00
N ASP A 114 11.22 -1.67 1.28
CA ASP A 114 9.96 -1.80 2.02
C ASP A 114 10.17 -1.56 3.52
N LYS A 115 11.29 -2.03 4.09
CA LYS A 115 11.72 -1.65 5.44
C LYS A 115 11.96 -0.14 5.56
N LYS A 116 12.55 0.48 4.53
CA LYS A 116 12.71 1.95 4.48
C LYS A 116 11.35 2.65 4.39
N LEU A 117 10.41 2.13 3.61
CA LEU A 117 9.04 2.65 3.54
C LEU A 117 8.35 2.62 4.91
N ALA A 118 8.44 1.51 5.64
CA ALA A 118 7.93 1.40 7.00
C ALA A 118 8.56 2.46 7.93
N LYS A 119 9.88 2.70 7.82
CA LYS A 119 10.58 3.75 8.58
C LYS A 119 10.09 5.16 8.22
N VAL A 120 9.89 5.46 6.93
CA VAL A 120 9.38 6.77 6.48
C VAL A 120 7.98 7.01 7.05
N ARG A 121 7.09 6.01 6.97
CA ARG A 121 5.74 6.09 7.57
C ARG A 121 5.79 6.30 9.08
N ALA A 122 6.69 5.60 9.76
CA ALA A 122 6.84 5.69 11.22
C ALA A 122 7.32 7.07 11.71
N LYS A 123 7.96 7.88 10.85
CA LYS A 123 8.29 9.29 11.16
C LYS A 123 7.04 10.15 11.34
N TYR A 124 5.95 9.81 10.66
CA TYR A 124 4.71 10.58 10.65
C TYR A 124 3.63 9.96 11.53
N SER A 125 3.51 8.63 11.51
CA SER A 125 2.62 7.92 12.43
C SER A 125 3.19 6.55 12.77
N LYS A 126 3.77 6.42 13.96
CA LYS A 126 4.38 5.18 14.45
C LYS A 126 3.37 4.06 14.59
N SER A 127 2.18 4.39 15.07
CA SER A 127 1.09 3.44 15.29
C SER A 127 0.50 2.94 13.97
N TYR A 128 0.34 3.83 13.00
CA TYR A 128 -0.17 3.46 11.69
C TYR A 128 0.86 2.66 10.90
N ALA A 129 2.14 3.03 10.96
CA ALA A 129 3.22 2.23 10.39
C ALA A 129 3.27 0.80 10.98
N THR A 130 3.00 0.67 12.27
CA THR A 130 2.95 -0.63 12.95
C THR A 130 1.78 -1.49 12.46
N LEU A 131 0.60 -0.89 12.25
CA LEU A 131 -0.56 -1.60 11.67
C LEU A 131 -0.28 -2.07 10.24
N LEU A 132 0.46 -1.30 9.46
CA LEU A 132 0.68 -1.56 8.03
C LEU A 132 1.83 -2.50 7.71
N HIS A 133 2.82 -2.62 8.61
CA HIS A 133 4.07 -3.36 8.35
C HIS A 133 4.53 -4.26 9.49
N GLY A 134 3.71 -4.40 10.55
CA GLY A 134 4.00 -5.29 11.68
C GLY A 134 5.26 -4.99 12.47
N SER A 135 5.80 -3.76 12.39
CA SER A 135 7.06 -3.37 13.02
C SER A 135 7.00 -3.20 14.55
N GLY A 136 5.96 -3.68 15.23
CA GLY A 136 5.76 -3.50 16.67
C GLY A 136 4.40 -3.96 17.19
N ARG A 137 4.15 -3.77 18.50
CA ARG A 137 2.83 -3.93 19.12
C ARG A 137 2.06 -2.62 19.11
N VAL A 138 0.82 -2.65 18.63
CA VAL A 138 -0.10 -1.52 18.70
C VAL A 138 -0.70 -1.44 20.11
N ARG A 139 -0.58 -0.29 20.77
CA ARG A 139 -1.23 -0.06 22.07
C ARG A 139 -2.61 0.55 21.85
N SER A 140 -3.61 0.25 22.69
CA SER A 140 -4.97 0.80 22.51
C SER A 140 -5.02 2.35 22.49
N LYS A 141 -4.12 3.02 23.22
CA LYS A 141 -4.01 4.50 23.22
C LYS A 141 -3.55 5.05 21.86
N GLU A 142 -2.78 4.27 21.13
CA GLU A 142 -2.24 4.65 19.82
C GLU A 142 -3.30 4.53 18.72
N ILE A 143 -4.26 3.62 18.84
CA ILE A 143 -5.38 3.46 17.89
C ILE A 143 -6.23 4.74 17.85
N HIS A 144 -6.49 5.36 19.01
CA HIS A 144 -7.38 6.52 19.17
C HIS A 144 -6.68 7.90 19.06
N ARG A 145 -5.41 7.95 18.66
CA ARG A 145 -4.71 9.24 18.47
C ARG A 145 -5.35 10.04 17.35
N LYS A 146 -5.85 11.24 17.69
CA LYS A 146 -6.45 12.20 16.75
C LYS A 146 -5.45 13.26 16.26
N ASP A 147 -4.33 13.41 16.96
CA ASP A 147 -3.27 14.36 16.64
C ASP A 147 -2.44 13.97 15.41
N GLU A 148 -2.63 12.76 14.88
CA GLU A 148 -2.01 12.27 13.65
C GLU A 148 -3.04 12.04 12.52
N ASN A 149 -4.25 12.61 12.63
CA ASN A 149 -5.31 12.35 11.64
C ASN A 149 -4.91 12.79 10.23
N LEU A 150 -4.23 13.95 10.10
CA LEU A 150 -3.72 14.44 8.82
C LEU A 150 -2.66 13.50 8.26
N GLU A 151 -1.69 13.11 9.09
CA GLU A 151 -0.61 12.18 8.73
C GLU A 151 -1.16 10.83 8.27
N ARG A 152 -2.11 10.27 9.02
CA ARG A 152 -2.77 9.00 8.68
C ARG A 152 -3.50 9.12 7.36
N ALA A 153 -4.36 10.14 7.19
CA ALA A 153 -5.10 10.34 5.95
C ALA A 153 -4.16 10.54 4.74
N ALA A 154 -3.07 11.29 4.91
CA ALA A 154 -2.06 11.47 3.87
C ALA A 154 -1.37 10.15 3.51
N ILE A 155 -0.96 9.34 4.51
CA ILE A 155 -0.40 8.01 4.27
C ILE A 155 -1.43 7.13 3.56
N THR A 156 -2.68 7.05 4.04
CA THR A 156 -3.76 6.24 3.44
C THR A 156 -4.01 6.62 1.98
N LEU A 157 -3.95 7.92 1.62
CA LEU A 157 -4.07 8.34 0.22
C LEU A 157 -2.95 7.73 -0.66
N THR A 158 -1.73 7.63 -0.13
CA THR A 158 -0.64 6.93 -0.83
C THR A 158 -0.84 5.43 -0.89
N GLU A 159 -1.66 4.86 0.00
CA GLU A 159 -2.04 3.44 0.01
C GLU A 159 -3.02 3.10 -1.10
N GLY A 160 -4.03 3.93 -1.32
CA GLY A 160 -4.92 3.85 -2.47
C GLY A 160 -4.19 3.98 -3.82
N GLY A 161 -3.04 4.67 -3.85
CA GLY A 161 -2.08 4.67 -4.99
C GLY A 161 -1.44 3.30 -5.28
N GLY A 162 -1.48 2.40 -4.29
CA GLY A 162 -1.04 1.01 -4.39
C GLY A 162 -1.81 0.13 -5.34
N GLY A 163 -2.99 0.59 -5.75
CA GLY A 163 -3.76 -0.02 -6.82
C GLY A 163 -3.02 -0.08 -8.16
N ALA A 164 -1.91 0.65 -8.35
CA ALA A 164 -1.11 0.56 -9.58
C ALA A 164 -0.66 -0.87 -9.90
N LEU A 165 -0.22 -1.63 -8.89
CA LEU A 165 0.16 -3.03 -9.05
C LEU A 165 -1.02 -3.89 -9.45
N TYR A 166 -2.09 -3.86 -8.66
CA TYR A 166 -3.28 -4.69 -8.89
C TYR A 166 -3.94 -4.33 -10.23
N LEU A 167 -3.96 -3.06 -10.61
CA LEU A 167 -4.47 -2.59 -11.90
C LEU A 167 -3.63 -3.06 -13.09
N VAL A 168 -2.30 -2.99 -13.00
CA VAL A 168 -1.46 -3.45 -14.12
C VAL A 168 -1.48 -4.97 -14.21
N CYS A 169 -1.32 -5.67 -13.08
CA CYS A 169 -1.31 -7.12 -13.06
C CYS A 169 -2.66 -7.74 -13.48
N SER A 170 -3.80 -7.14 -13.09
CA SER A 170 -5.13 -7.61 -13.52
C SER A 170 -5.38 -7.52 -15.02
N LYS A 171 -4.58 -6.74 -15.74
CA LYS A 171 -4.66 -6.54 -17.19
C LYS A 171 -3.62 -7.34 -17.99
N LEU A 172 -2.87 -8.23 -17.34
CA LEU A 172 -1.91 -9.09 -18.04
C LEU A 172 -2.62 -10.05 -19.01
N LYS A 173 -1.84 -10.62 -19.93
CA LYS A 173 -2.36 -11.55 -20.93
C LYS A 173 -2.99 -12.75 -20.25
N LYS A 174 -4.15 -13.20 -20.75
CA LYS A 174 -4.98 -14.24 -20.12
C LYS A 174 -4.52 -15.69 -20.41
N HIS A 175 -3.25 -15.90 -20.71
CA HIS A 175 -2.69 -17.23 -21.01
C HIS A 175 -1.49 -17.56 -20.12
N GLY A 176 -1.28 -18.84 -19.84
CA GLY A 176 -0.18 -19.31 -19.01
C GLY A 176 -0.21 -18.73 -17.59
N ILE A 177 0.98 -18.49 -17.03
CA ILE A 177 1.13 -17.98 -15.66
C ILE A 177 0.64 -16.54 -15.51
N GLU A 178 0.84 -15.69 -16.53
CA GLU A 178 0.38 -14.31 -16.52
C GLU A 178 -1.15 -14.21 -16.42
N GLY A 179 -1.88 -15.17 -17.01
CA GLY A 179 -3.33 -15.23 -16.87
C GLY A 179 -3.79 -15.57 -15.46
N LYS A 180 -3.02 -16.37 -14.71
CA LYS A 180 -3.30 -16.69 -13.31
C LYS A 180 -2.98 -15.51 -12.39
N ILE A 181 -1.85 -14.84 -12.63
CA ILE A 181 -1.51 -13.56 -12.00
C ILE A 181 -2.64 -12.55 -12.25
N ALA A 182 -3.13 -12.42 -13.49
CA ALA A 182 -4.21 -11.49 -13.80
C ALA A 182 -5.48 -11.73 -13.00
N LYS A 183 -5.88 -13.00 -12.83
CA LYS A 183 -7.06 -13.36 -12.03
C LYS A 183 -6.89 -12.98 -10.56
N VAL A 184 -5.80 -13.39 -9.94
CA VAL A 184 -5.50 -13.09 -8.52
C VAL A 184 -5.49 -11.58 -8.28
N PHE A 185 -4.79 -10.82 -9.12
CA PHE A 185 -4.66 -9.38 -8.92
C PHE A 185 -5.93 -8.61 -9.34
N HIS A 186 -6.82 -9.22 -10.13
CA HIS A 186 -8.15 -8.66 -10.39
C HIS A 186 -9.06 -8.79 -9.16
N GLU A 187 -9.03 -9.94 -8.49
CA GLU A 187 -9.80 -10.17 -7.27
C GLU A 187 -9.39 -9.20 -6.17
N ILE A 188 -8.08 -9.10 -5.89
CA ILE A 188 -7.54 -8.11 -4.93
C ILE A 188 -7.93 -6.69 -5.34
N LEU A 189 -7.91 -6.36 -6.64
CA LEU A 189 -8.29 -5.02 -7.09
C LEU A 189 -9.74 -4.69 -6.79
N LEU A 190 -10.66 -5.65 -6.87
CA LEU A 190 -12.08 -5.42 -6.58
C LEU A 190 -12.29 -5.07 -5.10
N ASP A 191 -11.64 -5.82 -4.22
CA ASP A 191 -11.67 -5.59 -2.77
C ASP A 191 -11.08 -4.19 -2.44
N GLU A 192 -9.95 -3.84 -3.06
CA GLU A 192 -9.26 -2.56 -2.88
C GLU A 192 -10.01 -1.33 -3.44
N VAL A 193 -10.88 -1.48 -4.44
CA VAL A 193 -11.64 -0.34 -5.00
C VAL A 193 -12.68 0.16 -3.99
N GLY A 194 -13.27 -0.72 -3.19
CA GLY A 194 -14.17 -0.32 -2.09
C GLY A 194 -13.47 0.54 -1.04
N HIS A 195 -12.18 0.28 -0.78
CA HIS A 195 -11.40 0.96 0.27
C HIS A 195 -10.82 2.32 -0.14
N LYS A 196 -10.66 2.60 -1.45
CA LYS A 196 -9.96 3.80 -1.97
C LYS A 196 -10.64 5.13 -1.69
N ASP A 197 -11.96 5.16 -1.59
CA ASP A 197 -12.70 6.42 -1.42
C ASP A 197 -12.60 6.97 0.02
N SER A 198 -12.20 6.14 0.99
CA SER A 198 -12.07 6.53 2.40
C SER A 198 -10.97 7.58 2.64
N GLY A 199 -9.77 7.37 2.07
CA GLY A 199 -8.60 8.23 2.32
C GLY A 199 -8.72 9.63 1.72
N GLY A 200 -9.25 9.74 0.49
CA GLY A 200 -9.47 11.03 -0.16
C GLY A 200 -10.53 11.88 0.54
N ASN A 201 -11.61 11.24 1.02
CA ASN A 201 -12.67 11.92 1.75
C ASN A 201 -12.22 12.35 3.15
N ALA A 202 -11.49 11.48 3.87
CA ALA A 202 -10.92 11.81 5.17
C ALA A 202 -9.88 12.95 5.07
N LEU A 203 -9.06 12.97 4.02
CA LEU A 203 -8.09 14.06 3.83
C LEU A 203 -8.79 15.37 3.49
N ALA A 204 -9.86 15.34 2.68
CA ALA A 204 -10.57 16.55 2.27
C ALA A 204 -11.19 17.33 3.44
N SER A 205 -11.63 16.65 4.51
CA SER A 205 -12.18 17.30 5.71
C SER A 205 -11.10 17.90 6.62
N LEU A 206 -9.85 17.46 6.49
CA LEU A 206 -8.71 17.90 7.31
C LEU A 206 -7.90 19.03 6.66
N LEU A 207 -8.10 19.30 5.38
CA LEU A 207 -7.40 20.35 4.63
C LEU A 207 -8.12 21.68 4.74
N THR A 208 -7.98 22.35 5.89
CA THR A 208 -8.63 23.63 6.20
C THR A 208 -7.86 24.85 5.71
N ASP A 209 -6.55 24.72 5.53
CA ASP A 209 -5.63 25.83 5.30
C ASP A 209 -4.42 25.41 4.46
N ARG A 210 -3.53 26.36 4.21
CA ARG A 210 -2.31 26.14 3.44
C ARG A 210 -1.29 25.27 4.18
N GLU A 211 -1.20 25.39 5.50
CA GLU A 211 -0.23 24.65 6.31
C GLU A 211 -0.53 23.15 6.30
N SER A 212 -1.79 22.77 6.57
CA SER A 212 -2.28 21.39 6.45
C SER A 212 -2.09 20.83 5.04
N PHE A 213 -2.30 21.64 4.00
CA PHE A 213 -2.00 21.24 2.62
C PHE A 213 -0.51 21.00 2.37
N GLU A 214 0.37 21.92 2.75
CA GLU A 214 1.82 21.78 2.55
C GLU A 214 2.38 20.59 3.34
N ARG A 215 1.89 20.38 4.56
CA ARG A 215 2.22 19.23 5.40
C ARG A 215 1.80 17.92 4.74
N ALA A 216 0.57 17.81 4.26
CA ALA A 216 0.08 16.61 3.59
C ALA A 216 0.82 16.37 2.26
N ALA A 217 1.13 17.42 1.49
CA ALA A 217 1.92 17.33 0.26
C ALA A 217 3.32 16.76 0.53
N GLN A 218 3.99 17.22 1.60
CA GLN A 218 5.29 16.69 2.01
C GLN A 218 5.20 15.19 2.31
N ILE A 219 4.24 14.78 3.15
CA ILE A 219 4.06 13.38 3.55
C ILE A 219 3.80 12.50 2.32
N ILE A 220 2.88 12.91 1.45
CA ILE A 220 2.54 12.18 0.22
C ILE A 220 3.78 12.07 -0.67
N GLY A 221 4.56 13.14 -0.83
CA GLY A 221 5.79 13.15 -1.61
C GLY A 221 6.84 12.16 -1.07
N GLU A 222 7.17 12.25 0.22
CA GLU A 222 8.19 11.39 0.84
C GLU A 222 7.77 9.91 0.83
N VAL A 223 6.54 9.61 1.23
CA VAL A 223 6.01 8.23 1.27
C VAL A 223 5.92 7.65 -0.15
N SER A 224 5.42 8.41 -1.12
CA SER A 224 5.24 7.91 -2.49
C SER A 224 6.57 7.76 -3.23
N ASN A 225 7.55 8.64 -3.02
CA ASN A 225 8.90 8.48 -3.57
C ASN A 225 9.56 7.20 -3.02
N GLN A 226 9.48 6.97 -1.71
CA GLN A 226 10.00 5.75 -1.12
C GLN A 226 9.25 4.50 -1.63
N ARG A 227 7.94 4.61 -1.82
CA ARG A 227 7.11 3.54 -2.40
C ARG A 227 7.52 3.22 -3.85
N LEU A 228 7.84 4.23 -4.65
CA LEU A 228 8.34 4.06 -6.02
C LEU A 228 9.66 3.28 -6.04
N ARG A 229 10.59 3.57 -5.12
CA ARG A 229 11.86 2.83 -4.96
C ARG A 229 11.62 1.39 -4.53
N MET A 230 10.71 1.19 -3.57
CA MET A 230 10.28 -0.14 -3.13
C MET A 230 9.68 -0.95 -4.27
N ARG A 231 8.81 -0.35 -5.09
CA ARG A 231 8.24 -1.02 -6.27
C ARG A 231 9.32 -1.42 -7.26
N ASN A 232 10.32 -0.56 -7.48
CA ASN A 232 11.43 -0.87 -8.37
C ASN A 232 12.27 -2.05 -7.84
N GLU A 233 12.59 -2.09 -6.55
CA GLU A 233 13.30 -3.22 -5.94
C GLU A 233 12.48 -4.51 -5.98
N GLN A 234 11.17 -4.42 -5.76
CA GLN A 234 10.25 -5.54 -5.80
C GLN A 234 10.31 -6.27 -7.13
N PHE A 235 10.35 -5.54 -8.24
CA PHE A 235 10.48 -6.08 -9.60
C PHE A 235 11.93 -6.31 -10.05
N GLY A 236 12.92 -6.24 -9.15
CA GLY A 236 14.33 -6.51 -9.48
C GLY A 236 15.01 -5.39 -10.26
N PHE A 237 14.66 -4.13 -9.96
CA PHE A 237 15.23 -2.91 -10.53
C PHE A 237 15.10 -2.76 -12.06
N PRO A 238 13.87 -2.85 -12.63
CA PRO A 238 13.67 -2.67 -14.08
C PRO A 238 13.98 -1.25 -14.57
N LEU A 239 13.95 -0.24 -13.69
CA LEU A 239 14.36 1.14 -13.98
C LEU A 239 15.64 1.51 -13.24
N ARG A 240 16.50 2.32 -13.90
CA ARG A 240 17.71 2.90 -13.32
C ARG A 240 17.35 4.06 -12.38
N ALA A 241 18.26 4.39 -11.46
CA ALA A 241 18.09 5.50 -10.50
C ALA A 241 17.70 6.83 -11.18
N ARG A 242 18.34 7.18 -12.30
CA ARG A 242 18.00 8.40 -13.08
C ARG A 242 16.56 8.42 -13.57
N GLN A 243 16.01 7.26 -13.94
CA GLN A 243 14.63 7.16 -14.43
C GLN A 243 13.64 7.33 -13.28
N LEU A 244 13.95 6.76 -12.11
CA LEU A 244 13.15 6.99 -10.90
C LEU A 244 13.15 8.46 -10.48
N ALA A 245 14.31 9.14 -10.57
CA ALA A 245 14.40 10.57 -10.28
C ALA A 245 13.55 11.43 -11.23
N VAL A 246 13.49 11.08 -12.51
CA VAL A 246 12.61 11.76 -13.47
C VAL A 246 11.13 11.54 -13.13
N LEU A 247 10.73 10.32 -12.76
CA LEU A 247 9.36 10.03 -12.33
C LEU A 247 8.96 10.81 -11.08
N ASP A 248 9.87 10.90 -10.11
CA ASP A 248 9.69 11.68 -8.88
C ASP A 248 9.54 13.18 -9.19
N GLN A 249 10.43 13.75 -10.02
CA GLN A 249 10.35 15.14 -10.46
C GLN A 249 9.03 15.44 -11.21
N ASN A 250 8.61 14.53 -12.09
CA ASN A 250 7.34 14.68 -12.82
C ASN A 250 6.14 14.64 -11.88
N ALA A 251 6.16 13.77 -10.86
CA ALA A 251 5.11 13.73 -9.85
C ALA A 251 5.07 15.02 -9.04
N GLN A 252 6.23 15.53 -8.61
CA GLN A 252 6.32 16.79 -7.86
C GLN A 252 5.85 18.00 -8.68
N ARG A 253 6.11 18.03 -10.00
CA ARG A 253 5.59 19.06 -10.93
C ARG A 253 4.07 19.05 -11.11
N SER A 254 3.39 17.98 -10.70
CA SER A 254 1.93 17.93 -10.73
C SER A 254 1.29 18.77 -9.62
N LEU A 255 2.06 19.17 -8.60
CA LEU A 255 1.68 20.24 -7.71
C LEU A 255 1.87 21.57 -8.46
N PRO A 256 0.85 22.45 -8.53
CA PRO A 256 1.03 23.77 -9.15
C PRO A 256 2.14 24.55 -8.42
N ALA A 257 2.84 25.39 -9.18
CA ALA A 257 3.89 26.27 -8.65
C ALA A 257 3.37 27.11 -7.47
N ARG A 258 4.27 27.34 -6.52
CA ARG A 258 4.03 28.07 -5.26
C ARG A 258 3.43 29.45 -5.47
#